data_AF-A0A481QTY5-F1
#
_entry.id   AF-A0A481QTY5-F1
#
_cell.length_a   1.000
_cell.length_b   1.000
_cell.length_c   1.000
_cell.angle_alpha   90.00
_cell.angle_beta   90.00
_cell.angle_gamma   90.00
#
_symmetry.space_group_name_H-M   'P 1'
#
loop_
_entity.id
_entity.type
_entity.pdbx_description
1 polymer ?
#
loop_
_entity_poly.entity_id
_entity_poly.type
_entity_poly.pdbx_seq_one_letter_code
_entity_poly.pdbx_strand_id
1 'polypeptide(L)'
;MKPKDLYNSPVEIGARIVLLLAGLTRALDLDELIFFDYASIYSGDFQGEPSLHPMMINRLAELVRRREIFPGAIKLFTAKGLMTSQVDEHGVRYSITTAGSEFAANLTTEYHSGFRRHVSWVEENIDYLTIQRRTIYKVERAI
;
A
#
# COMPACT_ATOMS: atom_id res chain seq x y z
N MET A 1 18.98 9.65 12.06
CA MET A 1 18.41 8.40 11.53
C MET A 1 19.21 8.04 10.28
N LYS A 2 19.76 6.83 10.17
CA LYS A 2 20.49 6.44 8.95
C LYS A 2 19.49 6.17 7.81
N PRO A 3 19.86 6.35 6.53
CA PRO A 3 18.96 6.08 5.41
C PRO A 3 18.35 4.66 5.43
N LYS A 4 19.10 3.67 5.91
CA LYS A 4 18.64 2.28 6.09
C LYS A 4 17.54 2.14 7.16
N ASP A 5 17.49 3.05 8.15
CA ASP A 5 16.51 3.04 9.24
C ASP A 5 15.15 3.61 8.81
N LEU A 6 15.10 4.28 7.64
CA LEU A 6 13.88 4.84 7.06
C LEU A 6 13.14 3.82 6.19
N TYR A 7 13.87 2.93 5.51
CA TYR A 7 13.30 1.94 4.61
C TYR A 7 12.48 0.90 5.39
N ASN A 8 11.22 0.67 5.01
CA ASN A 8 10.26 -0.14 5.76
C ASN A 8 10.01 0.34 7.20
N SER A 9 10.31 1.62 7.49
CA SER A 9 9.91 2.23 8.75
C SER A 9 8.41 2.54 8.76
N PRO A 10 7.77 2.66 9.93
CA PRO A 10 6.38 3.09 10.01
C PRO A 10 6.10 4.44 9.32
N VAL A 11 7.11 5.31 9.22
CA VAL A 11 7.00 6.62 8.54
C VAL A 11 6.95 6.44 7.03
N GLU A 12 7.86 5.66 6.47
CA GLU A 12 7.94 5.41 5.02
C GLU A 12 6.72 4.61 4.53
N ILE A 13 6.34 3.56 5.27
CA ILE A 13 5.14 2.78 4.98
C ILE A 13 3.91 3.66 5.06
N GLY A 14 3.80 4.49 6.10
CA GLY A 14 2.69 5.42 6.24
C GLY A 14 2.60 6.38 5.06
N ALA A 15 3.73 6.93 4.61
CA ALA A 15 3.79 7.80 3.43
C ALA A 15 3.31 7.08 2.15
N ARG A 16 3.66 5.80 1.95
CA ARG A 16 3.12 5.02 0.84
C ARG A 16 1.62 4.75 0.98
N ILE A 17 1.12 4.46 2.19
CA ILE A 17 -0.32 4.25 2.41
C ILE A 17 -1.13 5.51 2.09
N VAL A 18 -0.68 6.71 2.49
CA VAL A 18 -1.40 7.94 2.08
C VAL A 18 -1.28 8.20 0.58
N LEU A 19 -0.14 7.92 -0.07
CA LEU A 19 -0.06 8.00 -1.54
C LEU A 19 -1.04 7.04 -2.23
N LEU A 20 -1.13 5.80 -1.72
CA LEU A 20 -2.02 4.77 -2.22
C LEU A 20 -3.50 5.19 -2.08
N LEU A 21 -3.92 5.59 -0.87
CA LEU A 21 -5.29 6.04 -0.63
C LEU A 21 -5.64 7.32 -1.41
N ALA A 22 -4.68 8.23 -1.61
CA ALA A 22 -4.86 9.42 -2.43
C ALA A 22 -5.13 9.06 -3.91
N GLY A 23 -4.46 8.02 -4.42
CA GLY A 23 -4.55 7.62 -5.82
C GLY A 23 -5.73 6.71 -6.15
N LEU A 24 -6.13 5.82 -5.22
CA LEU A 24 -7.22 4.87 -5.46
C LEU A 24 -8.62 5.43 -5.14
N THR A 25 -8.70 6.58 -4.45
CA THR A 25 -9.94 7.31 -4.12
C THR A 25 -11.07 6.46 -3.53
N ARG A 26 -10.72 5.40 -2.81
CA ARG A 26 -11.66 4.42 -2.24
C ARG A 26 -11.24 4.00 -0.83
N ALA A 27 -12.20 3.51 -0.05
CA ALA A 27 -11.94 2.94 1.25
C ALA A 27 -11.41 1.50 1.10
N LEU A 28 -10.29 1.20 1.75
CA LEU A 28 -9.61 -0.10 1.63
C LEU A 28 -9.51 -0.80 2.98
N ASP A 29 -9.69 -2.13 3.01
CA ASP A 29 -9.35 -2.92 4.20
C ASP A 29 -7.82 -3.11 4.35
N LEU A 30 -7.37 -3.73 5.45
CA LEU A 30 -5.95 -3.95 5.72
C LEU A 30 -5.28 -4.85 4.65
N ASP A 31 -5.96 -5.90 4.21
CA ASP A 31 -5.42 -6.87 3.26
C ASP A 31 -5.33 -6.25 1.86
N GLU A 32 -6.26 -5.36 1.52
CA GLU A 32 -6.27 -4.51 0.35
C GLU A 32 -5.13 -3.51 0.34
N LEU A 33 -4.92 -2.79 1.44
CA LEU A 33 -3.79 -1.88 1.59
C LEU A 33 -2.46 -2.60 1.37
N ILE A 34 -2.27 -3.75 2.02
CA ILE A 34 -1.05 -4.55 1.89
C ILE A 34 -0.85 -5.03 0.46
N PHE A 35 -1.90 -5.54 -0.15
CA PHE A 35 -1.83 -6.11 -1.50
C PHE A 35 -1.61 -5.03 -2.57
N PHE A 36 -2.32 -3.91 -2.51
CA PHE A 36 -2.16 -2.86 -3.51
C PHE A 36 -0.83 -2.10 -3.33
N ASP A 37 -0.32 -1.94 -2.10
CA ASP A 37 1.06 -1.48 -1.87
C ASP A 37 2.08 -2.42 -2.52
N TYR A 38 1.92 -3.74 -2.32
CA TYR A 38 2.75 -4.75 -2.95
C TYR A 38 2.66 -4.68 -4.49
N ALA A 39 1.45 -4.60 -5.05
CA ALA A 39 1.24 -4.50 -6.49
C ALA A 39 1.81 -3.20 -7.07
N SER A 40 1.78 -2.08 -6.35
CA SER A 40 2.42 -0.84 -6.77
C SER A 40 3.95 -0.94 -6.76
N ILE A 41 4.54 -1.63 -5.79
CA ILE A 41 6.01 -1.83 -5.74
C ILE A 41 6.47 -2.80 -6.82
N TYR A 42 5.69 -3.85 -7.07
CA TYR A 42 6.04 -4.98 -7.92
C TYR A 42 5.14 -5.09 -9.15
N SER A 43 4.76 -3.97 -9.75
CA SER A 43 3.83 -3.95 -10.88
C SER A 43 4.27 -4.81 -12.06
N GLY A 44 5.58 -4.99 -12.26
CA GLY A 44 6.12 -5.86 -13.32
C GLY A 44 5.69 -7.32 -13.21
N ASP A 45 5.39 -7.78 -11.99
CA ASP A 45 4.85 -9.13 -11.75
C ASP A 45 3.39 -9.28 -12.16
N PHE A 46 2.72 -8.15 -12.35
CA PHE A 46 1.33 -8.04 -12.74
C PHE A 46 1.17 -7.43 -14.13
N GLN A 47 2.21 -7.50 -14.98
CA GLN A 47 2.22 -6.95 -16.35
C GLN A 47 2.22 -5.41 -16.42
N GLY A 48 2.58 -4.72 -15.34
CA GLY A 48 2.79 -3.28 -15.31
C GLY A 48 4.26 -2.88 -15.61
N GLU A 49 4.59 -1.61 -15.34
CA GLU A 49 5.94 -1.08 -15.48
C GLU A 49 6.98 -1.83 -14.61
N PRO A 50 8.30 -1.70 -14.90
CA PRO A 50 9.35 -2.29 -14.09
C PRO A 50 9.20 -1.96 -12.60
N SER A 51 9.35 -2.98 -11.75
CA SER A 51 9.20 -2.87 -10.29
C SER A 51 10.15 -1.83 -9.68
N LEU A 52 9.66 -1.07 -8.70
CA LEU A 52 10.46 -0.08 -7.97
C LEU A 52 11.55 -0.71 -7.10
N HIS A 53 11.29 -1.93 -6.61
CA HIS A 53 12.23 -2.68 -5.79
C HIS A 53 12.67 -3.95 -6.54
N PRO A 54 13.92 -4.42 -6.29
CA PRO A 54 14.35 -5.73 -6.75
C PRO A 54 13.40 -6.81 -6.23
N MET A 55 13.09 -7.79 -7.09
CA MET A 55 12.25 -8.92 -6.72
C MET A 55 12.92 -9.73 -5.61
N MET A 56 12.21 -10.00 -4.51
CA MET A 56 12.64 -10.97 -3.52
C MET A 56 12.09 -12.37 -3.86
N ILE A 57 12.89 -13.40 -3.59
CA ILE A 57 12.59 -14.80 -3.95
C ILE A 57 11.28 -15.29 -3.31
N ASN A 58 10.90 -14.76 -2.13
CA ASN A 58 9.72 -15.21 -1.39
C ASN A 58 8.68 -14.09 -1.21
N ARG A 59 7.69 -14.07 -2.11
CA ARG A 59 6.59 -13.08 -2.15
C ARG A 59 5.65 -13.20 -0.94
N LEU A 60 5.39 -14.43 -0.47
CA LEU A 60 4.51 -14.67 0.68
C LEU A 60 5.11 -14.09 1.97
N ALA A 61 6.42 -14.30 2.17
CA ALA A 61 7.12 -13.72 3.32
C ALA A 61 7.04 -12.18 3.35
N GLU A 62 6.89 -11.53 2.19
CA GLU A 62 6.73 -10.09 2.09
C GLU A 62 5.34 -9.60 2.51
N LEU A 63 4.29 -10.33 2.12
CA LEU A 63 2.92 -10.02 2.50
C LEU A 63 2.72 -10.23 4.00
N VAL A 64 3.25 -11.33 4.56
CA VAL A 64 3.20 -11.60 6.00
C VAL A 64 3.91 -10.50 6.79
N ARG A 65 5.13 -10.12 6.38
CA ARG A 65 5.87 -9.03 7.03
C ARG A 65 5.10 -7.70 6.98
N ARG A 66 4.46 -7.39 5.85
CA ARG A 66 3.61 -6.19 5.74
C ARG A 66 2.45 -6.22 6.71
N ARG A 67 1.82 -7.38 6.91
CA ARG A 67 0.73 -7.56 7.88
C ARG A 67 1.13 -7.22 9.31
N GLU A 68 2.39 -7.45 9.68
CA GLU A 68 2.92 -7.11 11.00
C GLU A 68 3.23 -5.61 11.16
N ILE A 69 3.73 -4.95 10.11
CA ILE A 69 4.23 -3.57 10.18
C ILE A 69 3.18 -2.49 9.84
N PHE A 70 2.23 -2.79 8.94
CA PHE A 70 1.19 -1.85 8.50
C PHE A 70 0.35 -1.28 9.66
N PRO A 71 -0.08 -2.07 10.66
CA PRO A 71 -0.85 -1.56 11.79
C PRO A 71 -0.13 -0.41 12.54
N GLY A 72 1.20 -0.50 12.67
CA GLY A 72 2.00 0.56 13.31
C GLY A 72 2.01 1.86 12.49
N ALA A 73 2.16 1.76 11.18
CA ALA A 73 2.12 2.90 10.26
C ALA A 73 0.73 3.55 10.21
N ILE A 74 -0.32 2.73 10.10
CA ILE A 74 -1.73 3.16 10.11
C ILE A 74 -2.04 3.92 11.41
N LYS A 75 -1.64 3.36 12.56
CA LYS A 75 -1.83 4.02 13.86
C LYS A 75 -1.15 5.39 13.91
N LEU A 76 0.10 5.47 13.43
CA LEU A 76 0.85 6.72 13.39
C LEU A 76 0.17 7.77 12.51
N PHE A 77 -0.23 7.41 11.29
CA PHE A 77 -0.79 8.37 10.33
C PHE A 77 -2.24 8.76 10.66
N THR A 78 -3.01 7.85 11.27
CA THR A 78 -4.32 8.17 11.85
C THR A 78 -4.17 9.15 13.01
N ALA A 79 -3.20 8.94 13.91
CA ALA A 79 -2.92 9.87 15.02
C ALA A 79 -2.44 11.26 14.55
N LYS A 80 -1.94 11.36 13.32
CA LYS A 80 -1.58 12.63 12.66
C LYS A 80 -2.71 13.24 11.83
N GLY A 81 -3.88 12.59 11.78
CA GLY A 81 -5.05 13.06 11.02
C GLY A 81 -4.89 12.95 9.50
N LEU A 82 -3.92 12.19 9.01
CA LEU A 82 -3.64 12.03 7.56
C LEU A 82 -4.49 10.93 6.91
N MET A 83 -5.07 10.06 7.71
CA MET A 83 -6.04 9.06 7.29
C MET A 83 -7.05 8.83 8.40
N THR A 84 -8.15 8.21 8.05
CA THR A 84 -9.21 7.83 8.97
C THR A 84 -9.63 6.39 8.74
N SER A 85 -10.30 5.81 9.73
CA SER A 85 -10.90 4.48 9.62
C SER A 85 -12.39 4.55 9.91
N GLN A 86 -13.17 3.80 9.15
CA GLN A 86 -14.58 3.55 9.42
C GLN A 86 -14.79 2.07 9.72
N VAL A 87 -15.70 1.78 10.65
CA VAL A 87 -16.10 0.41 10.97
C VAL A 87 -17.49 0.20 10.40
N ASP A 88 -17.62 -0.80 9.54
CA ASP A 88 -18.90 -1.25 8.99
C ASP A 88 -19.08 -2.76 9.22
N GLU A 89 -20.17 -3.32 8.70
CA GLU A 89 -20.47 -4.75 8.75
C GLU A 89 -19.44 -5.64 8.03
N HIS A 90 -18.54 -5.05 7.23
CA HIS A 90 -17.45 -5.71 6.53
C HIS A 90 -16.08 -5.53 7.23
N GLY A 91 -16.04 -4.85 8.37
CA GLY A 91 -14.85 -4.68 9.20
C GLY A 91 -14.32 -3.25 9.21
N VAL A 92 -13.00 -3.10 9.29
CA VAL A 92 -12.33 -1.79 9.32
C VAL A 92 -11.88 -1.41 7.92
N ARG A 93 -12.31 -0.25 7.43
CA ARG A 93 -11.81 0.34 6.19
C ARG A 93 -11.13 1.67 6.43
N TYR A 94 -10.10 1.95 5.64
CA TYR A 94 -9.27 3.13 5.73
C TYR A 94 -9.47 4.04 4.53
N SER A 95 -9.55 5.33 4.79
CA SER A 95 -9.72 6.38 3.78
C SER A 95 -8.77 7.53 4.07
N ILE A 96 -8.40 8.27 3.02
CA ILE A 96 -7.59 9.48 3.17
C ILE A 96 -8.43 10.65 3.67
N THR A 97 -7.83 11.54 4.47
CA THR A 97 -8.43 12.82 4.86
C THR A 97 -7.98 13.94 3.92
N THR A 98 -8.61 15.10 3.97
CA THR A 98 -8.15 16.29 3.22
C THR A 98 -6.69 16.63 3.53
N ALA A 99 -6.32 16.65 4.82
CA ALA A 99 -4.94 16.87 5.24
C ALA A 99 -3.98 15.77 4.73
N GLY A 100 -4.45 14.52 4.65
CA GLY A 100 -3.72 13.43 4.04
C GLY A 100 -3.46 13.63 2.56
N SER A 101 -4.46 14.08 1.79
CA SER A 101 -4.34 14.37 0.37
C SER A 101 -3.35 15.51 0.10
N GLU A 102 -3.39 16.58 0.92
CA GLU A 102 -2.43 17.68 0.85
C GLU A 102 -1.01 17.22 1.21
N PHE A 103 -0.86 16.44 2.28
CA PHE A 103 0.41 15.86 2.67
C PHE A 103 0.98 14.98 1.54
N ALA A 104 0.15 14.10 0.98
CA ALA A 104 0.53 13.26 -0.15
C ALA A 104 1.05 14.14 -1.29
N ALA A 105 0.33 15.18 -1.70
CA ALA A 105 0.72 16.08 -2.80
C ALA A 105 2.13 16.70 -2.63
N ASN A 106 2.60 16.86 -1.39
CA ASN A 106 3.94 17.36 -1.08
C ASN A 106 5.05 16.29 -1.13
N LEU A 107 4.72 15.01 -1.30
CA LEU A 107 5.70 13.94 -1.49
C LEU A 107 6.14 13.86 -2.96
N THR A 108 7.15 14.66 -3.31
CA THR A 108 7.59 14.91 -4.70
C THR A 108 8.95 14.31 -5.06
N THR A 109 9.57 13.53 -4.16
CA THR A 109 10.84 12.87 -4.51
C THR A 109 10.65 11.90 -5.69
N GLU A 110 11.74 11.54 -6.37
CA GLU A 110 11.70 10.59 -7.49
C GLU A 110 11.02 9.27 -7.11
N TYR A 111 11.33 8.74 -5.92
CA TYR A 111 10.70 7.54 -5.38
C TYR A 111 9.18 7.68 -5.25
N HIS A 112 8.69 8.76 -4.62
CA HIS A 112 7.25 8.97 -4.43
C HIS A 112 6.53 9.25 -5.75
N SER A 113 7.20 9.95 -6.68
CA SER A 113 6.68 10.20 -8.02
C SER A 113 6.55 8.91 -8.84
N GLY A 114 7.56 8.03 -8.74
CA GLY A 114 7.49 6.67 -9.30
C GLY A 114 6.34 5.88 -8.70
N PHE A 115 6.26 5.80 -7.37
CA PHE A 115 5.18 5.11 -6.67
C PHE A 115 3.79 5.61 -7.08
N ARG A 116 3.59 6.92 -7.23
CA ARG A 116 2.33 7.50 -7.74
C ARG A 116 1.97 6.97 -9.13
N ARG A 117 2.92 6.86 -10.06
CA ARG A 117 2.65 6.28 -11.39
C ARG A 117 2.19 4.83 -11.28
N HIS A 118 2.82 4.04 -10.42
CA HIS A 118 2.38 2.66 -10.18
C HIS A 118 1.01 2.59 -9.51
N VAL A 119 0.67 3.52 -8.60
CA VAL A 119 -0.68 3.61 -8.01
C VAL A 119 -1.72 3.96 -9.08
N SER A 120 -1.43 4.90 -9.98
CA SER A 120 -2.30 5.20 -11.13
C SER A 120 -2.52 3.96 -12.00
N TRP A 121 -1.47 3.20 -12.29
CA TRP A 121 -1.59 1.94 -13.01
C TRP A 121 -2.43 0.90 -12.24
N VAL A 122 -2.28 0.82 -10.91
CA VAL A 122 -3.10 -0.07 -10.06
C VAL A 122 -4.58 0.33 -10.14
N GLU A 123 -4.91 1.62 -10.11
CA GLU A 123 -6.28 2.10 -10.25
C GLU A 123 -6.88 1.69 -11.60
N GLU A 124 -6.12 1.86 -12.68
CA GLU A 124 -6.53 1.46 -14.04
C GLU A 124 -6.74 -0.06 -14.18
N ASN A 125 -6.08 -0.86 -13.35
CA ASN A 125 -6.07 -2.33 -13.44
C ASN A 125 -6.68 -3.02 -12.21
N ILE A 126 -7.48 -2.30 -11.42
CA ILE A 126 -7.90 -2.72 -10.08
C ILE A 126 -8.73 -4.02 -10.07
N ASP A 127 -9.55 -4.24 -11.10
CA ASP A 127 -10.38 -5.45 -11.22
C ASP A 127 -9.51 -6.70 -11.47
N TYR A 128 -8.55 -6.59 -12.38
CA TYR A 128 -7.57 -7.65 -12.65
C TYR A 128 -6.76 -7.97 -11.39
N LEU A 129 -6.26 -6.93 -10.71
CA LEU A 129 -5.47 -7.07 -9.49
C LEU A 129 -6.30 -7.68 -8.34
N THR A 130 -7.59 -7.34 -8.25
CA THR A 130 -8.50 -7.95 -7.26
C THR A 130 -8.70 -9.45 -7.50
N ILE A 131 -8.70 -9.90 -8.75
CA ILE A 131 -8.71 -11.33 -9.09
C ILE A 131 -7.39 -11.99 -8.68
N GLN A 132 -6.24 -11.37 -9.00
CA GLN A 132 -4.92 -11.90 -8.63
C GLN A 132 -4.75 -12.02 -7.11
N ARG A 133 -5.24 -11.03 -6.36
CA ARG A 133 -5.28 -11.02 -4.89
C ARG A 133 -5.90 -12.30 -4.35
N ARG A 134 -7.09 -12.67 -4.85
CA ARG A 134 -7.83 -13.86 -4.41
C ARG A 134 -7.05 -15.15 -4.70
N THR A 135 -6.33 -15.22 -5.81
CA THR A 135 -5.50 -16.38 -6.15
C THR A 135 -4.34 -16.52 -5.17
N ILE A 136 -3.64 -15.43 -4.85
CA ILE A 136 -2.49 -15.43 -3.94
C ILE A 136 -2.92 -15.83 -2.51
N TYR A 137 -4.00 -15.26 -1.99
CA TYR A 137 -4.49 -15.58 -0.64
C TYR A 137 -5.22 -16.93 -0.54
N LYS A 138 -5.69 -17.52 -1.66
CA LYS A 138 -6.21 -18.91 -1.65
C LYS A 138 -5.10 -19.93 -1.40
N VAL A 139 -3.87 -19.67 -1.86
CA VAL A 139 -2.72 -20.54 -1.59
C VAL A 139 -2.39 -20.57 -0.10
N GLU A 140 -2.53 -19.44 0.62
CA GLU A 140 -2.28 -19.39 2.07
C GLU A 140 -3.25 -20.22 2.92
N ARG A 141 -4.49 -20.44 2.46
CA ARG A 141 -5.49 -21.23 3.22
C ARG A 141 -5.40 -22.73 2.99
N ALA A 142 -4.59 -23.17 2.03
CA ALA A 142 -4.46 -24.58 1.63
C ALA A 142 -3.19 -25.25 2.16
N ILE A 143 -2.37 -24.53 2.95
CA ILE A 143 -1.13 -25.01 3.59
C ILE A 143 -1.33 -25.06 5.10
#